data_AF-A0A969GJI0-F1
#
_entry.id   AF-A0A969GJI0-F1
#
_cell.length_a   1.000
_cell.length_b   1.000
_cell.length_c   1.000
_cell.angle_alpha   90.00
_cell.angle_beta   90.00
_cell.angle_gamma   90.00
#
_symmetry.space_group_name_H-M   'P 1'
#
loop_
_entity.id
_entity.type
_entity.pdbx_description
1 polymer ?
#
loop_
_entity_poly.entity_id
_entity_poly.type
_entity_poly.pdbx_seq_one_letter_code
_entity_poly.pdbx_strand_id
1 'polypeptide(L)'
;MNKIRDHLALKRYPNLAFWLCFVLLNGLFFVPFYALNTDSSTLWPLTGLDAERGQVLHQLLVWRDNLDFFRLSAEFVLLVSLWVFVARVRVWFVRPWMVAVTLVSLLYYLYEALLVTLYQVEPVFYVHYFLIADGLHFLLEHLGISTLTYVGMAMVAALAVAGVSIAAWILFSPQVAEGMATPSKWVLAVLLLGRLRVSAINRRPRQIPEWWSAASPSSSRRISARREPSIEMSLLSTTRSSAAPTTTQIIR
;
A
#
# COMPACT_ATOMS: atom_id res chain seq x y z
N MET A 1 4.65 38.32 -7.44
CA MET A 1 6.10 38.39 -7.79
C MET A 1 6.88 37.07 -7.63
N ASN A 2 6.33 35.99 -7.09
CA ASN A 2 7.06 34.69 -6.95
C ASN A 2 7.01 33.78 -8.18
N LYS A 3 6.07 33.98 -9.11
CA LYS A 3 5.90 33.11 -10.29
C LYS A 3 7.12 33.11 -11.23
N ILE A 4 7.95 34.15 -11.22
CA ILE A 4 9.08 34.30 -12.17
C ILE A 4 10.36 33.59 -11.67
N ARG A 5 10.55 33.50 -10.35
CA ARG A 5 11.81 33.02 -9.77
C ARG A 5 11.88 31.48 -9.74
N ASP A 6 10.75 30.82 -9.52
CA ASP A 6 10.66 29.35 -9.53
C ASP A 6 10.85 28.76 -10.94
N HIS A 7 10.51 29.53 -11.99
CA HIS A 7 10.78 29.12 -13.37
C HIS A 7 12.26 29.16 -13.76
N LEU A 8 13.10 29.95 -13.08
CA LEU A 8 14.50 30.12 -13.49
C LEU A 8 15.40 28.95 -13.08
N ALA A 9 15.23 28.42 -11.86
CA ALA A 9 16.05 27.28 -11.39
C ALA A 9 15.68 25.98 -12.13
N LEU A 10 14.39 25.72 -12.32
CA LEU A 10 13.88 24.55 -13.03
C LEU A 10 14.31 24.53 -14.50
N LYS A 11 14.37 25.70 -15.14
CA LYS A 11 14.79 25.81 -16.54
C LYS A 11 16.28 25.55 -16.74
N ARG A 12 17.11 25.84 -15.73
CA ARG A 12 18.57 25.71 -15.85
C ARG A 12 19.06 24.27 -15.69
N TYR A 13 18.45 23.49 -14.80
CA TYR A 13 18.86 22.11 -14.51
C TYR A 13 17.67 21.14 -14.37
N PRO A 14 16.91 20.90 -15.46
CA PRO A 14 15.72 20.05 -15.42
C PRO A 14 16.02 18.61 -14.97
N ASN A 15 17.17 18.05 -15.37
CA ASN A 15 17.59 16.71 -14.96
C ASN A 15 17.83 16.61 -13.45
N LEU A 16 18.51 17.60 -12.86
CA LEU A 16 18.81 17.60 -11.43
C LEU A 16 17.52 17.71 -10.61
N ALA A 17 16.62 18.63 -11.00
CA ALA A 17 15.33 18.79 -10.36
C ALA A 17 14.50 17.50 -10.44
N PHE A 18 14.45 16.86 -11.61
CA PHE A 18 13.79 15.58 -11.79
C PHE A 18 14.33 14.52 -10.82
N TRP A 19 15.63 14.25 -10.85
CA TRP A 19 16.23 13.18 -10.07
C TRP A 19 16.16 13.47 -8.57
N LEU A 20 16.34 14.72 -8.16
CA LEU A 20 16.20 15.11 -6.76
C LEU A 20 14.77 14.88 -6.25
N CYS A 21 13.75 15.36 -6.97
CA CYS A 21 12.35 15.15 -6.58
C CYS A 21 11.96 13.68 -6.65
N PHE A 22 12.44 12.94 -7.66
CA PHE A 22 12.19 11.51 -7.80
C PHE A 22 12.77 10.71 -6.63
N VAL A 23 14.05 10.92 -6.29
CA VAL A 23 14.70 10.22 -5.18
C VAL A 23 14.08 10.62 -3.84
N LEU A 24 13.80 11.91 -3.63
CA LEU A 24 13.18 12.40 -2.40
C LEU A 24 11.80 11.77 -2.19
N LEU A 25 10.93 11.82 -3.21
CA LEU A 25 9.59 11.23 -3.12
C LEU A 25 9.65 9.72 -3.00
N ASN A 26 10.50 9.04 -3.77
CA ASN A 26 10.65 7.59 -3.68
C ASN A 26 11.12 7.17 -2.27
N GLY A 27 12.14 7.84 -1.72
CA GLY A 27 12.63 7.56 -0.37
C GLY A 27 11.53 7.76 0.68
N LEU A 28 10.71 8.79 0.52
CA LEU A 28 9.63 9.10 1.47
C LEU A 28 8.58 8.00 1.57
N PHE A 29 8.33 7.22 0.51
CA PHE A 29 7.43 6.06 0.58
C PHE A 29 7.91 4.98 1.58
N PHE A 30 9.22 4.90 1.83
CA PHE A 30 9.81 3.86 2.69
C PHE A 30 10.21 4.38 4.07
N VAL A 31 10.26 5.71 4.27
CA VAL A 31 10.59 6.32 5.56
C VAL A 31 9.70 5.82 6.71
N PRO A 32 8.35 5.74 6.56
CA PRO A 32 7.50 5.28 7.66
C PRO A 32 7.85 3.87 8.12
N PHE A 33 8.01 2.95 7.18
CA PHE A 33 8.37 1.57 7.48
C PHE A 33 9.75 1.46 8.13
N TYR A 34 10.73 2.23 7.63
CA TYR A 34 12.09 2.23 8.18
C TYR A 34 12.11 2.79 9.61
N ALA A 35 11.43 3.92 9.84
CA ALA A 35 11.37 4.55 11.16
C ALA A 35 10.69 3.68 12.22
N LEU A 36 9.73 2.85 11.79
CA LEU A 36 8.95 1.99 12.67
C LEU A 36 9.57 0.60 12.89
N ASN A 37 10.44 0.11 12.00
CA ASN A 37 11.06 -1.21 12.07
C ASN A 37 12.59 -1.14 12.18
N THR A 38 13.10 -0.34 13.12
CA THR A 38 14.56 -0.14 13.29
C THR A 38 15.32 -1.44 13.55
N ASP A 39 14.68 -2.41 14.21
CA ASP A 39 15.33 -3.66 14.60
C ASP A 39 15.51 -4.65 13.44
N SER A 40 14.64 -4.53 12.41
CA SER A 40 14.65 -5.40 11.23
C SER A 40 15.18 -4.69 9.97
N SER A 41 15.47 -3.40 10.06
CA SER A 41 15.87 -2.59 8.90
C SER A 41 17.38 -2.36 8.87
N THR A 42 17.96 -2.71 7.73
CA THR A 42 19.37 -2.43 7.43
C THR A 42 19.45 -1.22 6.51
N LEU A 43 20.20 -0.18 6.89
CA LEU A 43 20.43 0.98 6.01
C LEU A 43 21.08 0.58 4.68
N TRP A 44 21.91 -0.46 4.73
CA TRP A 44 22.74 -0.85 3.60
C TRP A 44 22.37 -2.21 3.05
N PRO A 45 22.30 -2.35 1.72
CA PRO A 45 21.79 -3.54 1.07
C PRO A 45 22.69 -4.79 1.12
N LEU A 46 23.91 -4.67 1.66
CA LEU A 46 24.99 -5.65 1.46
C LEU A 46 25.21 -6.53 2.69
N THR A 47 24.18 -7.23 3.14
CA THR A 47 24.35 -8.36 4.07
C THR A 47 24.68 -9.62 3.27
N GLY A 48 25.89 -9.68 2.71
CA GLY A 48 26.41 -10.83 1.96
C GLY A 48 27.18 -10.45 0.70
N LEU A 49 28.41 -9.96 0.86
CA LEU A 49 29.30 -9.65 -0.26
C LEU A 49 29.76 -10.89 -1.06
N ASP A 50 29.46 -12.09 -0.56
CA ASP A 50 29.76 -13.36 -1.22
C ASP A 50 28.65 -13.84 -2.19
N ALA A 51 27.54 -13.11 -2.30
CA ALA A 51 26.47 -13.46 -3.23
C ALA A 51 26.90 -13.22 -4.69
N GLU A 52 26.57 -14.16 -5.58
CA GLU A 52 26.84 -14.01 -7.02
C GLU A 52 26.30 -12.68 -7.55
N ARG A 53 27.00 -12.02 -8.47
CA ARG A 53 26.60 -10.70 -9.04
C ARG A 53 25.16 -10.67 -9.54
N GLY A 54 24.65 -11.79 -10.05
CA GLY A 54 23.26 -11.94 -10.47
C GLY A 54 22.26 -11.94 -9.31
N GLN A 55 22.61 -12.56 -8.17
CA GLN A 55 21.81 -12.54 -6.96
C GLN A 55 21.76 -11.15 -6.31
N VAL A 56 22.86 -10.40 -6.34
CA VAL A 56 22.89 -9.01 -5.84
C VAL A 56 21.93 -8.13 -6.64
N LEU A 57 21.97 -8.22 -7.97
CA LEU A 57 21.02 -7.51 -8.84
C LEU A 57 19.58 -7.96 -8.62
N HIS A 58 19.36 -9.27 -8.43
CA HIS A 58 18.04 -9.81 -8.12
C HIS A 58 17.54 -9.32 -6.75
N GLN A 59 18.38 -9.27 -5.72
CA GLN A 59 18.01 -8.70 -4.43
C GLN A 59 17.73 -7.21 -4.57
N LEU A 60 18.58 -6.43 -5.25
CA LEU A 60 18.33 -4.99 -5.44
C LEU A 60 17.02 -4.70 -6.22
N LEU A 61 16.64 -5.54 -7.18
CA LEU A 61 15.50 -5.26 -8.07
C LEU A 61 14.21 -6.01 -7.70
N VAL A 62 14.30 -7.23 -7.19
CA VAL A 62 13.21 -8.23 -7.16
C VAL A 62 12.63 -8.41 -5.77
N TRP A 63 13.44 -8.90 -4.82
CA TRP A 63 12.92 -9.45 -3.58
C TRP A 63 13.92 -9.22 -2.45
N ARG A 64 13.51 -8.43 -1.45
CA ARG A 64 14.22 -8.32 -0.18
C ARG A 64 13.20 -8.29 0.93
N ASP A 65 13.47 -9.12 1.93
CA ASP A 65 12.71 -9.14 3.16
C ASP A 65 13.04 -7.89 4.00
N ASN A 66 14.21 -7.27 3.76
CA ASN A 66 14.61 -6.02 4.43
C ASN A 66 14.06 -4.76 3.72
N LEU A 67 13.58 -3.85 4.54
CA LEU A 67 13.12 -2.50 4.18
C LEU A 67 14.32 -1.57 3.99
N ASP A 68 14.75 -1.40 2.75
CA ASP A 68 15.89 -0.55 2.39
C ASP A 68 15.45 0.73 1.67
N PHE A 69 16.16 1.84 1.92
CA PHE A 69 15.90 3.16 1.32
C PHE A 69 16.00 3.18 -0.22
N PHE A 70 16.74 2.24 -0.80
CA PHE A 70 16.92 2.11 -2.25
C PHE A 70 15.82 1.30 -2.95
N ARG A 71 14.81 0.82 -2.21
CA ARG A 71 13.66 0.15 -2.82
C ARG A 71 12.91 1.17 -3.68
N LEU A 72 12.61 0.79 -4.93
CA LEU A 72 11.85 1.63 -5.84
C LEU A 72 10.39 1.20 -5.81
N SER A 73 9.46 2.11 -5.50
CA SER A 73 8.03 1.83 -5.62
C SER A 73 7.71 1.59 -7.10
N ALA A 74 7.14 0.41 -7.41
CA ALA A 74 6.84 0.06 -8.80
C ALA A 74 5.74 0.97 -9.37
N GLU A 75 4.74 1.28 -8.56
CA GLU A 75 3.63 2.16 -8.88
C GLU A 75 4.14 3.57 -9.16
N PHE A 76 5.03 4.09 -8.31
CA PHE A 76 5.60 5.41 -8.48
C PHE A 76 6.50 5.50 -9.73
N VAL A 77 7.39 4.52 -9.94
CA VAL A 77 8.22 4.45 -11.16
C VAL A 77 7.34 4.38 -12.40
N LEU A 78 6.25 3.60 -12.37
CA LEU A 78 5.30 3.49 -13.47
C LEU A 78 4.60 4.82 -13.74
N LEU A 79 4.10 5.52 -12.71
CA LEU A 79 3.45 6.82 -12.85
C LEU A 79 4.39 7.88 -13.44
N VAL A 80 5.62 7.96 -12.91
CA VAL A 80 6.64 8.90 -13.40
C VAL A 80 7.04 8.56 -14.84
N SER A 81 7.23 7.28 -15.15
CA SER A 81 7.56 6.86 -16.51
C SER A 81 6.42 7.15 -17.48
N LEU A 82 5.18 6.88 -17.09
CA LEU A 82 3.99 7.19 -17.90
C LEU A 82 3.93 8.69 -18.21
N TRP A 83 4.19 9.55 -17.21
CA TRP A 83 4.25 10.99 -17.39
C TRP A 83 5.37 11.44 -18.35
N VAL A 84 6.57 10.86 -18.22
CA VAL A 84 7.74 11.25 -19.03
C VAL A 84 7.64 10.78 -20.48
N PHE A 85 7.20 9.53 -20.70
CA PHE A 85 7.19 8.92 -22.04
C PHE A 85 5.91 9.18 -22.82
N VAL A 86 4.76 9.36 -22.16
CA VAL A 86 3.48 9.53 -22.87
C VAL A 86 3.09 11.00 -22.91
N ALA A 87 3.51 11.69 -23.97
CA ALA A 87 3.23 13.12 -24.15
C ALA A 87 1.74 13.49 -24.05
N ARG A 88 0.85 12.58 -24.48
CA ARG A 88 -0.62 12.75 -24.42
C ARG A 88 -1.17 12.86 -23.00
N VAL A 89 -0.48 12.29 -22.01
CA VAL A 89 -0.88 12.31 -20.59
C VAL A 89 -0.57 13.66 -19.95
N ARG A 90 0.27 14.51 -20.57
CA ARG A 90 0.75 15.78 -20.00
C ARG A 90 -0.21 16.97 -20.18
N VAL A 91 -1.51 16.71 -20.12
CA VAL A 91 -2.53 17.77 -20.15
C VAL A 91 -2.70 18.39 -18.76
N TRP A 92 -3.09 19.66 -18.71
CA TRP A 92 -3.14 20.45 -17.46
C TRP A 92 -4.06 19.84 -16.39
N PHE A 93 -5.11 19.12 -16.78
CA PHE A 93 -6.04 18.45 -15.85
C PHE A 93 -5.50 17.13 -15.29
N VAL A 94 -4.61 16.44 -16.00
CA VAL A 94 -4.05 15.16 -15.51
C VAL A 94 -2.96 15.38 -14.45
N ARG A 95 -2.30 16.53 -14.48
CA ARG A 95 -1.28 16.88 -13.49
C ARG A 95 -1.78 16.82 -12.03
N PRO A 96 -2.87 17.50 -11.63
CA PRO A 96 -3.39 17.39 -10.27
C PRO A 96 -3.80 15.95 -9.92
N TRP A 97 -4.29 15.18 -10.89
CA TRP A 97 -4.58 13.75 -10.69
C TRP A 97 -3.33 12.94 -10.37
N MET A 98 -2.21 13.12 -11.09
CA MET A 98 -0.95 12.45 -10.79
C MET A 98 -0.44 12.78 -9.39
N VAL A 99 -0.55 14.05 -8.99
CA VAL A 99 -0.16 14.49 -7.63
C VAL A 99 -1.09 13.87 -6.59
N ALA A 100 -2.41 13.88 -6.81
CA ALA A 100 -3.38 13.27 -5.92
C ALA A 100 -3.15 11.76 -5.76
N VAL A 101 -2.93 11.02 -6.85
CA VAL A 101 -2.60 9.58 -6.82
C VAL A 101 -1.31 9.33 -6.05
N THR A 102 -0.30 10.19 -6.22
CA THR A 102 0.96 10.09 -5.46
C THR A 102 0.73 10.30 -3.96
N LEU A 103 -0.07 11.29 -3.57
CA LEU A 103 -0.41 11.57 -2.17
C LEU A 103 -1.24 10.44 -1.55
N VAL A 104 -2.26 9.95 -2.26
CA VAL A 104 -3.10 8.82 -1.81
C VAL A 104 -2.24 7.57 -1.64
N SER A 105 -1.33 7.30 -2.58
CA SER A 105 -0.38 6.18 -2.44
C SER A 105 0.50 6.36 -1.22
N LEU A 106 1.04 7.56 -0.97
CA LEU A 106 1.90 7.82 0.18
C LEU A 106 1.15 7.63 1.51
N LEU A 107 -0.09 8.12 1.59
CA LEU A 107 -0.95 7.91 2.75
C LEU A 107 -1.26 6.43 2.96
N TYR A 108 -1.47 5.67 1.87
CA TYR A 108 -1.67 4.24 1.95
C TYR A 108 -0.45 3.50 2.50
N TYR A 109 0.75 3.81 2.00
CA TYR A 109 2.00 3.23 2.50
C TYR A 109 2.27 3.60 3.97
N LEU A 110 1.96 4.84 4.37
CA LEU A 110 2.06 5.25 5.78
C LEU A 110 1.06 4.47 6.67
N TYR A 111 -0.19 4.33 6.21
CA TYR A 111 -1.21 3.54 6.89
C TYR A 111 -0.80 2.08 7.05
N GLU A 112 -0.31 1.45 5.97
CA GLU A 112 0.19 0.08 5.99
C GLU A 112 1.35 -0.08 6.98
N ALA A 113 2.33 0.84 6.93
CA ALA A 113 3.47 0.82 7.84
C ALA A 113 3.04 0.89 9.32
N LEU A 114 2.11 1.79 9.63
CA LEU A 114 1.58 1.94 10.98
C LEU A 114 0.87 0.68 11.44
N LEU A 115 0.02 0.08 10.60
CA LEU A 115 -0.73 -1.10 11.00
C LEU A 115 0.13 -2.34 11.17
N VAL A 116 1.03 -2.59 10.23
CA VAL A 116 1.94 -3.74 10.32
C VAL A 116 2.81 -3.63 11.57
N THR A 117 3.26 -2.41 11.91
CA THR A 117 4.09 -2.20 13.11
C THR A 117 3.28 -2.31 14.40
N LEU A 118 2.11 -1.65 14.48
CA LEU A 118 1.34 -1.57 15.72
C LEU A 118 0.54 -2.84 16.02
N TYR A 119 -0.01 -3.48 14.99
CA TYR A 119 -0.93 -4.61 15.15
C TYR A 119 -0.34 -5.93 14.66
N GLN A 120 0.74 -5.93 13.88
CA GLN A 120 1.29 -7.14 13.24
C GLN A 120 0.26 -7.90 12.40
N VAL A 121 -0.79 -7.21 11.91
CA VAL A 121 -1.85 -7.78 11.08
C VAL A 121 -1.79 -7.17 9.68
N GLU A 122 -2.17 -7.96 8.68
CA GLU A 122 -2.35 -7.48 7.32
C GLU A 122 -3.43 -6.37 7.26
N PRO A 123 -3.21 -5.29 6.49
CA PRO A 123 -4.12 -4.14 6.45
C PRO A 123 -5.47 -4.49 5.81
N VAL A 124 -6.48 -4.76 6.63
CA VAL A 124 -7.90 -4.86 6.21
C VAL A 124 -8.63 -3.57 6.53
N PHE A 125 -8.83 -2.72 5.52
CA PHE A 125 -9.40 -1.37 5.66
C PHE A 125 -10.68 -1.31 6.50
N TYR A 126 -11.62 -2.21 6.25
CA TYR A 126 -12.95 -2.16 6.86
C TYR A 126 -12.89 -2.31 8.39
N VAL A 127 -12.11 -3.27 8.89
CA VAL A 127 -12.00 -3.55 10.34
C VAL A 127 -11.21 -2.44 11.04
N HIS A 128 -10.13 -1.99 10.41
CA HIS A 128 -9.23 -1.01 11.02
C HIS A 128 -9.82 0.39 11.11
N TYR A 129 -10.75 0.76 10.22
CA TYR A 129 -11.43 2.07 10.31
C TYR A 129 -12.13 2.25 11.66
N PHE A 130 -12.91 1.25 12.08
CA PHE A 130 -13.61 1.29 13.38
C PHE A 130 -12.62 1.28 14.54
N LEU A 131 -11.58 0.45 14.45
CA LEU A 131 -10.56 0.35 15.49
C LEU A 131 -9.80 1.67 15.70
N ILE A 132 -9.49 2.38 14.61
CA ILE A 132 -8.83 3.69 14.66
C ILE A 132 -9.81 4.76 15.16
N ALA A 133 -11.06 4.78 14.68
CA ALA A 133 -12.04 5.77 15.10
C ALA A 133 -12.29 5.70 16.62
N ASP A 134 -12.50 4.50 17.14
CA ASP A 134 -12.77 4.27 18.56
C ASP A 134 -11.49 4.42 19.40
N GLY A 135 -10.37 3.88 18.92
CA GLY A 135 -9.08 3.95 19.61
C GLY A 135 -8.51 5.37 19.68
N LEU A 136 -8.72 6.19 18.64
CA LEU A 136 -8.25 7.58 18.61
C LEU A 136 -8.97 8.42 19.66
N HIS A 137 -10.30 8.27 19.79
CA HIS A 137 -11.06 9.00 20.79
C HIS A 137 -10.56 8.68 22.21
N PHE A 138 -10.38 7.39 22.51
CA PHE A 138 -9.80 6.94 23.78
C PHE A 138 -8.40 7.50 24.03
N LEU A 139 -7.52 7.49 23.02
CA LEU A 139 -6.17 8.05 23.11
C LEU A 139 -6.19 9.55 23.45
N LEU A 140 -7.05 10.31 22.76
CA LEU A 140 -7.15 11.76 22.95
C LEU A 140 -7.56 12.14 24.37
N GLU A 141 -8.43 11.35 25.00
CA GLU A 141 -8.89 11.57 26.37
C GLU A 141 -7.82 11.21 27.42
N HIS A 142 -6.98 10.20 27.15
CA HIS A 142 -6.09 9.64 28.17
C HIS A 142 -4.62 10.03 28.03
N LEU A 143 -4.16 10.53 26.87
CA LEU A 143 -2.72 10.81 26.67
C LEU A 143 -2.19 11.98 27.50
N GLY A 144 -3.04 12.79 28.15
CA GLY A 144 -2.61 13.96 28.94
C GLY A 144 -1.78 14.97 28.14
N ILE A 145 -1.81 14.88 26.81
CA ILE A 145 -1.01 15.72 25.93
C ILE A 145 -1.62 17.12 25.88
N SER A 146 -0.77 18.14 26.00
CA SER A 146 -1.17 19.54 25.87
C SER A 146 -1.78 19.82 24.49
N THR A 147 -2.84 20.64 24.45
CA THR A 147 -3.46 21.15 23.20
C THR A 147 -2.42 21.72 22.23
N LEU A 148 -1.36 22.35 22.75
CA LEU A 148 -0.28 22.92 21.95
C LEU A 148 0.48 21.84 21.15
N THR A 149 0.68 20.66 21.72
CA THR A 149 1.35 19.54 21.03
C THR A 149 0.51 19.04 19.86
N TYR A 150 -0.82 18.97 20.00
CA TYR A 150 -1.70 18.60 18.87
C TYR A 150 -1.61 19.61 17.72
N VAL A 151 -1.64 20.90 18.04
CA VAL A 151 -1.47 21.96 17.03
C VAL A 151 -0.09 21.86 16.37
N GLY A 152 0.97 21.61 17.15
CA GLY A 152 2.31 21.38 16.64
C GLY A 152 2.39 20.20 15.68
N MET A 153 1.83 19.04 16.05
CA MET A 153 1.78 17.86 15.19
C MET A 153 0.98 18.12 13.91
N ALA A 154 -0.17 18.78 14.01
CA ALA A 154 -0.98 19.15 12.85
C ALA A 154 -0.22 20.08 11.89
N MET A 155 0.53 21.05 12.42
CA MET A 155 1.35 21.96 11.62
C MET A 155 2.49 21.22 10.92
N VAL A 156 3.19 20.32 11.61
CA VAL A 156 4.25 19.48 11.01
C VAL A 156 3.68 18.59 9.91
N ALA A 157 2.53 17.95 10.16
CA ALA A 157 1.84 17.13 9.15
C ALA A 157 1.43 17.97 7.92
N ALA A 158 0.88 19.17 8.13
CA ALA A 158 0.50 20.07 7.05
C ALA A 158 1.71 20.51 6.21
N LEU A 159 2.84 20.85 6.86
CA LEU A 159 4.08 21.20 6.18
C LEU A 159 4.66 20.01 5.40
N ALA A 160 4.60 18.81 5.95
CA ALA A 160 5.03 17.59 5.26
C ALA A 160 4.18 17.37 4.00
N VAL A 161 2.85 17.40 4.12
CA VAL A 161 1.92 17.25 2.97
C VAL A 161 2.17 18.34 1.92
N ALA A 162 2.36 19.59 2.33
CA ALA A 162 2.67 20.68 1.42
C ALA A 162 4.00 20.45 0.69
N GLY A 163 5.06 20.04 1.41
CA GLY A 163 6.37 19.74 0.83
C GLY A 163 6.31 18.62 -0.20
N VAL A 164 5.62 17.52 0.12
CA VAL A 164 5.39 16.41 -0.81
C VAL A 164 4.60 16.86 -2.03
N SER A 165 3.53 17.63 -1.81
CA SER A 165 2.69 18.14 -2.88
C SER A 165 3.48 19.04 -3.84
N ILE A 166 4.35 19.91 -3.31
CA ILE A 166 5.24 20.77 -4.10
C ILE A 166 6.25 19.93 -4.88
N ALA A 167 6.91 18.97 -4.24
CA ALA A 167 7.88 18.11 -4.90
C ALA A 167 7.23 17.29 -6.03
N ALA A 168 6.04 16.72 -5.79
CA ALA A 168 5.28 15.99 -6.80
C ALA A 168 4.82 16.94 -7.92
N TRP A 169 4.37 18.14 -7.58
CA TRP A 169 3.97 19.16 -8.55
C TRP A 169 5.14 19.54 -9.47
N ILE A 170 6.35 19.70 -8.92
CA ILE A 170 7.58 19.97 -9.68
C ILE A 170 7.92 18.78 -10.58
N LEU A 171 7.92 17.56 -10.03
CA LEU A 171 8.23 16.33 -10.76
C LEU A 171 7.31 16.12 -11.96
N PHE A 172 6.00 16.33 -11.78
CA PHE A 172 4.98 16.25 -12.82
C PHE A 172 4.80 17.57 -13.58
N SER A 173 5.84 18.41 -13.66
CA SER A 173 5.80 19.59 -14.54
C SER A 173 6.17 19.19 -15.99
N PRO A 174 5.47 19.71 -17.02
CA PRO A 174 5.83 19.43 -18.41
C PRO A 174 7.26 19.85 -18.76
N GLN A 175 7.71 20.97 -18.18
CA GLN A 175 9.05 21.54 -18.38
C GLN A 175 10.16 20.57 -17.98
N VAL A 176 9.99 19.88 -16.85
CA VAL A 176 10.96 18.88 -16.37
C VAL A 176 10.96 17.65 -17.27
N ALA A 177 9.79 17.17 -17.71
CA ALA A 177 9.68 16.01 -18.58
C ALA A 177 10.24 16.26 -19.99
N GLU A 178 10.00 17.44 -20.56
CA GLU A 178 10.48 17.83 -21.88
C GLU A 178 11.97 18.18 -21.88
N GLY A 179 12.44 18.89 -20.85
CA GLY A 179 13.84 19.28 -20.68
C GLY A 179 14.78 18.15 -20.24
N MET A 180 14.25 16.96 -19.97
CA MET A 180 15.05 15.81 -19.55
C MET A 180 15.95 15.32 -20.68
N ALA A 181 17.24 15.15 -20.37
CA ALA A 181 18.23 14.64 -21.31
C ALA A 181 17.94 13.18 -21.68
N THR A 182 18.26 12.80 -22.91
CA THR A 182 18.14 11.43 -23.44
C THR A 182 18.73 10.35 -22.50
N PRO A 183 19.95 10.48 -21.94
CA PRO A 183 20.47 9.48 -21.01
C PRO A 183 19.60 9.30 -19.75
N SER A 184 19.06 10.37 -19.17
CA SER A 184 18.17 10.28 -18.01
C SER A 184 16.89 9.49 -18.34
N LYS A 185 16.34 9.68 -19.55
CA LYS A 185 15.18 8.91 -20.02
C LYS A 185 15.53 7.43 -20.16
N TRP A 186 16.71 7.10 -20.69
CA TRP A 186 17.17 5.70 -20.75
C TRP A 186 17.28 5.08 -19.38
N VAL A 187 17.87 5.79 -18.40
CA VAL A 187 17.93 5.29 -17.02
C VAL A 187 16.54 5.01 -16.48
N LEU A 188 15.59 5.94 -16.64
CA LEU A 188 14.21 5.74 -16.21
C LEU A 188 13.54 4.54 -16.91
N ALA A 189 13.76 4.37 -18.22
CA ALA A 189 13.25 3.22 -18.98
C ALA A 189 13.82 1.89 -18.47
N VAL A 190 15.12 1.85 -18.17
CA VAL A 190 15.77 0.67 -17.59
C VAL A 190 15.21 0.36 -16.20
N LEU A 191 14.99 1.38 -15.36
CA LEU A 191 14.34 1.20 -14.06
C LEU A 191 12.93 0.63 -14.20
N LEU A 192 12.13 1.18 -15.12
CA LEU A 192 10.78 0.69 -15.41
C LEU A 192 10.80 -0.76 -15.88
N LEU A 193 11.61 -1.09 -16.88
CA LEU A 193 11.73 -2.45 -17.41
C LEU A 193 12.22 -3.44 -16.34
N GLY A 194 13.17 -3.02 -15.51
CA GLY A 194 13.62 -3.77 -14.35
C GLY A 194 12.45 -4.13 -13.45
N ARG A 195 11.64 -3.14 -13.03
CA ARG A 195 10.48 -3.34 -12.15
C ARG A 195 9.36 -4.16 -12.81
N LEU A 196 9.11 -3.99 -14.10
CA LEU A 196 8.11 -4.79 -14.82
C LEU A 196 8.53 -6.25 -14.95
N ARG A 197 9.81 -6.52 -15.28
CA ARG A 197 10.35 -7.87 -15.38
C ARG A 197 10.27 -8.60 -14.04
N VAL A 198 10.64 -7.91 -12.97
CA VAL A 198 10.49 -8.37 -11.58
C VAL A 198 9.05 -8.77 -11.30
N SER A 199 8.11 -7.85 -11.56
CA SER A 199 6.69 -8.09 -11.31
C SER A 199 6.17 -9.29 -12.09
N ALA A 200 6.61 -9.47 -13.34
CA ALA A 200 6.23 -10.61 -14.18
C ALA A 200 6.77 -11.94 -13.66
N ILE A 201 8.05 -11.99 -13.23
CA ILE A 201 8.68 -13.19 -12.67
C ILE A 201 8.01 -13.59 -11.35
N ASN A 202 7.63 -12.59 -10.55
CA ASN A 202 7.03 -12.81 -9.23
C ASN A 202 5.56 -13.23 -9.29
N ARG A 203 4.96 -13.35 -10.48
CA ARG A 203 3.63 -13.98 -10.67
C ARG A 203 3.71 -15.50 -10.58
N ARG A 204 4.51 -16.05 -9.67
CA ARG A 204 4.27 -17.44 -9.27
C ARG A 204 2.85 -17.46 -8.68
N PRO A 205 1.98 -18.41 -9.08
CA PRO A 205 0.65 -18.49 -8.52
C PRO A 205 0.83 -18.51 -7.01
N ARG A 206 0.28 -17.50 -6.29
CA ARG A 206 0.12 -17.58 -4.84
C ARG A 206 -0.40 -18.98 -4.61
N GLN A 207 0.40 -19.83 -3.98
CA GLN A 207 -0.05 -21.16 -3.62
C GLN A 207 -1.32 -20.90 -2.84
N ILE A 208 -2.46 -21.21 -3.46
CA ILE A 208 -3.75 -21.12 -2.81
C ILE A 208 -3.55 -21.99 -1.58
N PRO A 209 -3.67 -21.42 -0.37
CA PRO A 209 -3.37 -22.18 0.83
C PRO A 209 -4.16 -23.49 0.78
N GLU A 210 -3.53 -24.63 1.06
CA GLU A 210 -4.17 -25.94 0.88
C GLU A 210 -5.51 -26.07 1.65
N TRP A 211 -5.67 -25.28 2.73
CA TRP A 211 -6.92 -25.16 3.46
C TRP A 211 -8.07 -24.50 2.67
N TRP A 212 -7.79 -23.64 1.69
CA TRP A 212 -8.80 -23.05 0.80
C TRP A 212 -9.32 -24.09 -0.21
N SER A 213 -8.46 -25.01 -0.67
CA SER A 213 -8.90 -26.20 -1.41
C SER A 213 -9.70 -27.18 -0.56
N ALA A 214 -9.43 -27.25 0.75
CA ALA A 214 -10.21 -28.07 1.69
C ALA A 214 -11.56 -27.44 2.08
N ALA A 215 -11.65 -26.10 2.09
CA ALA A 215 -12.85 -25.36 2.45
C ALA A 215 -13.84 -25.18 1.28
N SER A 216 -13.47 -25.53 0.05
CA SER A 216 -14.41 -25.62 -1.07
C SER A 216 -15.20 -26.93 -0.94
N PRO A 217 -16.45 -26.91 -0.43
CA PRO A 217 -17.23 -28.13 -0.34
C PRO A 217 -17.59 -28.49 -1.77
N SER A 218 -16.99 -29.57 -2.26
CA SER A 218 -17.28 -30.22 -3.53
C SER A 218 -18.74 -30.04 -3.96
N SER A 219 -18.99 -29.04 -4.80
CA SER A 219 -20.21 -28.84 -5.59
C SER A 219 -20.37 -29.92 -6.68
N SER A 220 -19.48 -30.93 -6.68
CA SER A 220 -19.46 -32.08 -7.57
C SER A 220 -20.12 -33.34 -7.00
N ARG A 221 -20.60 -33.35 -5.75
CA ARG A 221 -21.45 -34.44 -5.21
C ARG A 221 -22.82 -33.92 -4.82
N ARG A 222 -23.78 -33.88 -5.76
CA ARG A 222 -25.23 -34.13 -5.53
C ARG A 222 -26.18 -33.83 -6.70
N ILE A 223 -25.72 -33.65 -7.94
CA ILE A 223 -26.65 -33.51 -9.09
C ILE A 223 -26.94 -34.85 -9.81
N SER A 224 -26.25 -35.95 -9.48
CA SER A 224 -26.31 -37.17 -10.31
C SER A 224 -26.57 -38.49 -9.58
N ALA A 225 -27.41 -38.55 -8.55
CA ALA A 225 -28.02 -39.83 -8.13
C ALA A 225 -29.18 -39.69 -7.12
N ARG A 226 -30.39 -39.30 -7.55
CA ARG A 226 -31.63 -40.01 -7.17
C ARG A 226 -32.83 -39.47 -7.95
N ARG A 227 -33.15 -40.17 -9.04
CA ARG A 227 -34.51 -40.24 -9.56
C ARG A 227 -35.44 -40.78 -8.47
N GLU A 228 -36.66 -40.26 -8.45
CA GLU A 228 -37.83 -40.72 -7.67
C GLU A 228 -38.14 -42.21 -7.93
N PRO A 229 -38.94 -42.87 -7.06
CA PRO A 229 -40.39 -42.79 -7.24
C PRO A 229 -41.19 -42.61 -5.93
N SER A 230 -42.30 -41.88 -6.08
CA SER A 230 -43.63 -42.12 -5.50
C SER A 230 -43.85 -43.43 -4.71
N ILE A 231 -44.50 -43.34 -3.54
CA ILE A 231 -45.60 -44.22 -3.04
C ILE A 231 -45.93 -43.88 -1.56
N GLU A 232 -47.22 -43.65 -1.29
CA GLU A 232 -48.00 -43.74 -0.04
C GLU A 232 -47.67 -42.77 1.13
N MET A 233 -48.56 -41.89 1.61
CA MET A 233 -49.98 -41.99 1.98
C MET A 233 -50.26 -43.04 3.09
N SER A 234 -49.97 -42.68 4.33
CA SER A 234 -50.56 -43.25 5.57
C SER A 234 -50.36 -42.19 6.68
N LEU A 235 -51.33 -41.34 7.00
CA LEU A 235 -52.38 -41.55 8.00
C LEU A 235 -51.90 -42.13 9.34
N LEU A 236 -52.41 -41.50 10.42
CA LEU A 236 -52.40 -41.87 11.86
C LEU A 236 -51.35 -41.10 12.69
N SER A 237 -51.72 -39.96 13.30
CA SER A 237 -52.48 -39.81 14.54
C SER A 237 -51.76 -40.36 15.78
N THR A 238 -51.48 -39.50 16.75
CA THR A 238 -51.47 -39.68 18.23
C THR A 238 -50.84 -38.39 18.80
N THR A 239 -51.56 -37.31 19.13
CA THR A 239 -52.48 -37.07 20.27
C THR A 239 -51.89 -37.38 21.66
N ARG A 240 -51.87 -36.34 22.52
CA ARG A 240 -51.71 -36.33 24.01
C ARG A 240 -50.29 -36.64 24.53
N SER A 241 -49.80 -36.11 25.66
CA SER A 241 -50.46 -35.47 26.81
C SER A 241 -49.43 -34.75 27.70
N SER A 242 -49.84 -33.63 28.32
CA SER A 242 -49.74 -33.34 29.77
C SER A 242 -48.41 -33.56 30.53
N ALA A 243 -47.84 -32.46 31.06
CA ALA A 243 -47.78 -32.12 32.50
C ALA A 243 -46.56 -31.23 32.87
N ALA A 244 -46.81 -30.18 33.65
CA ALA A 244 -45.88 -29.25 34.32
C ALA A 244 -45.19 -29.92 35.55
N PRO A 245 -44.54 -29.23 36.55
CA PRO A 245 -44.13 -27.82 36.72
C PRO A 245 -42.69 -27.62 37.33
N THR A 246 -42.29 -26.34 37.45
CA THR A 246 -41.44 -25.65 38.46
C THR A 246 -40.48 -26.44 39.37
N THR A 247 -39.21 -26.02 39.47
CA THR A 247 -38.46 -25.91 40.76
C THR A 247 -37.28 -24.93 40.69
N THR A 248 -37.30 -24.04 41.68
CA THR A 248 -36.38 -23.00 42.19
C THR A 248 -34.97 -23.47 42.62
N GLN A 249 -33.95 -22.59 42.55
CA GLN A 249 -32.90 -22.28 43.57
C GLN A 249 -31.83 -21.35 42.95
N ILE A 250 -31.68 -20.07 43.31
CA ILE A 250 -30.99 -19.48 44.49
C ILE A 250 -29.62 -20.12 44.77
N ILE A 251 -28.52 -19.34 44.69
CA ILE A 251 -27.51 -19.13 45.76
C ILE A 251 -26.36 -18.22 45.26
N ARG A 252 -26.19 -17.11 45.99
CA ARG A 252 -25.02 -16.23 46.25
C ARG A 252 -24.33 -15.48 45.12
#